data_AF-A0AAN7TRH6-F1
#
_entry.id   AF-A0AAN7TRH6-F1
#
_cell.length_a   1.000
_cell.length_b   1.000
_cell.length_c   1.000
_cell.angle_alpha   90.00
_cell.angle_beta   90.00
_cell.angle_gamma   90.00
#
_symmetry.space_group_name_H-M   'P 1'
#
loop_
_entity.id
_entity.type
_entity.pdbx_description
1 polymer ?
#
loop_
_entity_poly.entity_id
_entity_poly.type
_entity_poly.pdbx_seq_one_letter_code
_entity_poly.pdbx_strand_id
1 'polypeptide(L)'
;MNGYIFLFLFSIIIFKIEYINSLRGCETLSTDLCLSAYPMCMALILTSCCPGQVALCLDIDSVINYQTNKKQSIQNCLLNLNNGVLYELWGDMDPITGYQIIPIPNATCLDLGCENKGFGCKYENVANCQDSPSLCCQPRPICTDFTKNINQFSLFGDVNCLMPCPNQFVCKIINDENVCLPTDCSLIQCPLGTECLPLTGLNIVSCYKTISPQDPPNNETCETVGPDFNCPPDFICGESPYSNTTCVPDPHDTLGNDFYCENCPPFWMCRKFGFDGFCVEFEKNYNRDEECFGKFCLAIQFCNKTSQDCEYEACTNTTCSPQQLCVQSHPSSPKICMGTNIIPIIQVPSSNPPYLDSFSDFENNKKNSNNNNNNNNNNNNNNNNNNNNNNNNNNNNNNNNNNNNNNN
;
A
#
# COMPACT_ATOMS: atom_id res chain seq x y z
N MET A 1 75.32 3.25 23.09
CA MET A 1 73.97 3.82 22.94
C MET A 1 73.21 3.32 21.71
N ASN A 2 73.85 2.77 20.66
CA ASN A 2 73.15 2.30 19.44
C ASN A 2 72.47 0.91 19.53
N GLY A 3 72.70 0.11 20.58
CA GLY A 3 72.11 -1.24 20.69
C GLY A 3 70.63 -1.26 21.11
N TYR A 4 70.18 -0.28 21.89
CA TYR A 4 68.81 -0.25 22.44
C TYR A 4 67.75 0.18 21.41
N ILE A 5 68.13 0.94 20.38
CA ILE A 5 67.22 1.38 19.32
C ILE A 5 66.80 0.20 18.43
N PHE A 6 67.71 -0.75 18.18
CA PHE A 6 67.40 -1.93 17.38
C PHE A 6 66.42 -2.88 18.07
N LEU A 7 66.56 -3.08 19.39
CA LEU A 7 65.63 -3.92 20.16
C LEU A 7 64.23 -3.32 20.23
N PHE A 8 64.11 -1.99 20.33
CA PHE A 8 62.81 -1.31 20.36
C PHE A 8 62.09 -1.35 19.00
N LEU A 9 62.84 -1.23 17.91
CA LEU A 9 62.28 -1.39 16.56
C LEU A 9 61.87 -2.84 16.29
N PHE A 10 62.64 -3.82 16.77
CA PHE A 10 62.29 -5.23 16.62
C PHE A 10 61.05 -5.60 17.44
N SER A 11 60.88 -5.06 18.66
CA SER A 11 59.66 -5.28 19.45
C SER A 11 58.43 -4.65 18.80
N ILE A 12 58.54 -3.46 18.19
CA ILE A 12 57.41 -2.84 17.47
C ILE A 12 57.01 -3.65 16.24
N ILE A 13 57.98 -4.26 15.53
CA ILE A 13 57.70 -5.14 14.39
C ILE A 13 57.04 -6.44 14.85
N ILE A 14 57.50 -7.06 15.94
CA ILE A 14 56.87 -8.28 16.49
C ILE A 14 55.44 -7.98 16.96
N PHE A 15 55.21 -6.88 17.66
CA PHE A 15 53.85 -6.47 18.08
C PHE A 15 52.93 -6.15 16.88
N LYS A 16 53.46 -5.60 15.78
CA LYS A 16 52.67 -5.40 14.55
C LYS A 16 52.37 -6.72 13.81
N ILE A 17 53.26 -7.71 13.87
CA ILE A 17 53.03 -9.02 13.24
C ILE A 17 51.98 -9.82 14.02
N GLU A 18 51.99 -9.78 15.36
CA GLU A 18 50.92 -10.40 16.16
C GLU A 18 49.56 -9.73 15.93
N TYR A 19 49.52 -8.41 15.71
CA TYR A 19 48.27 -7.71 15.37
C TYR A 19 47.76 -8.04 13.96
N ILE A 20 48.64 -8.40 13.03
CA ILE A 20 48.26 -8.86 11.68
C ILE A 20 47.78 -10.32 11.71
N ASN A 21 48.27 -11.14 12.64
CA ASN A 21 47.79 -12.52 12.82
C ASN A 21 46.43 -12.64 13.54
N SER A 22 45.83 -11.53 13.97
CA SER A 22 44.42 -11.49 14.35
C SER A 22 43.52 -10.83 13.29
N LEU A 23 43.98 -10.71 12.05
CA LEU A 23 43.10 -10.49 10.90
C LEU A 23 42.26 -11.75 10.68
N ARG A 24 41.21 -11.87 11.49
CA ARG A 24 39.91 -12.40 11.08
C ARG A 24 39.51 -11.61 9.82
N GLY A 25 39.98 -12.10 8.68
CA GLY A 25 39.88 -11.43 7.38
C GLY A 25 39.05 -12.24 6.39
N CYS A 26 38.54 -13.42 6.79
CA CYS A 26 37.67 -14.23 5.97
C CYS A 26 36.43 -13.43 5.54
N GLU A 27 35.92 -12.56 6.42
CA GLU A 27 34.74 -11.71 6.22
C GLU A 27 34.90 -10.74 5.02
N THR A 28 36.14 -10.44 4.62
CA THR A 28 36.45 -9.55 3.49
C THR A 28 36.60 -10.29 2.16
N LEU A 29 36.69 -11.62 2.18
CA LEU A 29 36.84 -12.42 0.98
C LEU A 29 35.51 -12.57 0.24
N SER A 30 35.56 -12.50 -1.09
CA SER A 30 34.43 -12.92 -1.92
C SER A 30 34.18 -14.43 -1.77
N THR A 31 32.99 -14.90 -2.13
CA THR A 31 32.62 -16.32 -2.03
C THR A 31 33.61 -17.25 -2.73
N ASP A 32 34.09 -16.88 -3.92
CA ASP A 32 35.05 -17.69 -4.70
C ASP A 32 36.44 -17.74 -4.05
N LEU A 33 36.89 -16.61 -3.50
CA LEU A 33 38.14 -16.52 -2.75
C LEU A 33 38.04 -17.29 -1.44
N CYS A 34 36.87 -17.30 -0.80
CA CYS A 34 36.61 -18.05 0.41
C CYS A 34 36.85 -19.55 0.22
N LEU A 35 36.31 -20.11 -0.88
CA LEU A 35 36.50 -21.52 -1.23
C LEU A 35 37.97 -21.85 -1.49
N SER A 36 38.73 -20.90 -2.05
CA SER A 36 40.16 -21.04 -2.32
C SER A 36 41.03 -20.89 -1.07
N ALA A 37 40.51 -20.24 -0.02
CA ALA A 37 41.18 -20.00 1.26
C ALA A 37 40.95 -21.13 2.28
N TYR A 38 40.29 -22.22 1.88
CA TYR A 38 40.18 -23.42 2.71
C TYR A 38 41.57 -24.01 3.01
N PRO A 39 41.88 -24.40 4.26
CA PRO A 39 40.96 -24.64 5.38
C PRO A 39 40.78 -23.47 6.35
N MET A 40 41.41 -22.32 6.13
CA MET A 40 41.35 -21.21 7.10
C MET A 40 39.98 -20.54 7.10
N CYS A 41 39.38 -20.40 5.92
CA CYS A 41 38.05 -19.83 5.76
C CYS A 41 37.06 -20.86 5.21
N MET A 42 35.80 -20.74 5.63
CA MET A 42 34.69 -21.56 5.14
C MET A 42 33.47 -20.67 4.87
N ALA A 43 32.77 -20.97 3.77
CA ALA A 43 31.52 -20.29 3.43
C ALA A 43 30.35 -20.87 4.26
N LEU A 44 29.69 -20.02 5.03
CA LEU A 44 28.45 -20.33 5.73
C LEU A 44 27.26 -19.81 4.92
N ILE A 45 26.41 -20.74 4.47
CA ILE A 45 25.19 -20.39 3.73
C ILE A 45 24.07 -20.13 4.74
N LEU A 46 23.51 -18.92 4.68
CA LEU A 46 22.35 -18.51 5.47
C LEU A 46 21.14 -18.29 4.56
N THR A 47 19.99 -18.76 5.03
CA THR A 47 18.70 -18.54 4.38
C THR A 47 18.23 -17.11 4.68
N SER A 48 17.92 -16.35 3.64
CA SER A 48 17.26 -15.06 3.80
C SER A 48 15.80 -15.29 4.15
N CYS A 49 15.19 -14.38 4.90
CA CYS A 49 13.74 -14.37 5.02
C CYS A 49 13.04 -14.22 3.66
N CYS A 50 13.68 -13.49 2.76
CA CYS A 50 13.19 -13.25 1.41
C CYS A 50 13.70 -14.37 0.51
N PRO A 51 13.06 -14.64 -0.64
CA PRO A 51 13.57 -15.62 -1.58
C PRO A 51 15.07 -15.36 -1.89
N GLY A 52 15.94 -16.27 -1.46
CA GLY A 52 17.39 -16.13 -1.62
C GLY A 52 18.21 -16.72 -0.48
N GLN A 53 19.52 -16.77 -0.70
CA GLN A 53 20.52 -17.21 0.27
C GLN A 53 21.74 -16.28 0.17
N VAL A 54 22.50 -16.17 1.25
CA VAL A 54 23.81 -15.51 1.24
C VAL A 54 24.87 -16.48 1.73
N ALA A 55 26.05 -16.42 1.12
CA ALA A 55 27.24 -17.11 1.62
C ALA A 55 28.12 -16.10 2.35
N LEU A 56 28.30 -16.27 3.65
CA LEU A 56 29.24 -15.48 4.45
C LEU A 56 30.55 -16.23 4.55
N CYS A 57 31.67 -15.60 4.20
CA CYS A 57 32.97 -16.20 4.40
C CYS A 57 33.45 -15.92 5.83
N LEU A 58 33.62 -16.96 6.63
CA LEU A 58 34.00 -16.84 8.04
C LEU A 58 35.18 -17.76 8.35
N ASP A 59 35.82 -17.52 9.47
CA ASP A 59 36.83 -18.43 10.02
C ASP A 59 36.21 -19.82 10.25
N ILE A 60 36.97 -20.88 9.94
CA ILE A 60 36.49 -22.26 9.99
C ILE A 60 35.98 -22.65 11.38
N ASP A 61 36.59 -22.18 12.46
CA ASP A 61 36.17 -22.51 13.83
C ASP A 61 34.82 -21.86 14.14
N SER A 62 34.57 -20.66 13.62
CA SER A 62 33.28 -19.97 13.75
C SER A 62 32.16 -20.73 13.02
N VAL A 63 32.45 -21.22 11.81
CA VAL A 63 31.48 -22.03 11.04
C VAL A 63 31.20 -23.35 11.73
N ILE A 64 32.24 -24.06 12.19
CA ILE A 64 32.09 -25.33 12.92
C ILE A 64 31.30 -25.12 14.20
N ASN A 65 31.59 -24.06 14.97
CA ASN A 65 30.88 -23.75 16.20
C ASN A 65 29.39 -23.47 15.94
N TYR A 66 29.06 -22.67 14.92
CA TYR A 66 27.67 -22.42 14.53
C TYR A 66 26.94 -23.70 14.09
N GLN A 67 27.57 -24.52 13.24
CA GLN A 67 26.96 -25.77 12.74
C GLN A 67 26.74 -26.78 13.87
N THR A 68 27.67 -26.86 14.82
CA THR A 68 27.58 -27.77 15.97
C THR A 68 26.48 -27.34 16.94
N ASN A 69 26.28 -26.03 17.13
CA ASN A 69 25.26 -25.47 18.02
C ASN A 69 23.93 -25.16 17.30
N LYS A 70 23.78 -25.58 16.04
CA LYS A 70 22.55 -25.34 15.26
C LYS A 70 21.38 -26.10 15.89
N LYS A 71 20.33 -25.36 16.23
CA LYS A 71 19.07 -25.88 16.81
C LYS A 71 18.03 -26.14 15.72
N GLN A 72 16.95 -26.80 16.11
CA GLN A 72 15.79 -27.08 15.25
C GLN A 72 14.85 -25.89 15.06
N SER A 73 15.02 -24.81 15.82
CA SER A 73 14.23 -23.59 15.70
C SER A 73 15.14 -22.38 15.59
N ILE A 74 14.68 -21.39 14.81
CA ILE A 74 15.32 -20.09 14.68
C ILE A 74 15.45 -19.48 16.08
N GLN A 75 16.64 -18.98 16.41
CA GLN A 75 16.94 -18.37 17.70
C GLN A 75 17.03 -16.85 17.58
N ASN A 76 17.68 -16.37 16.52
CA ASN A 76 17.95 -14.97 16.28
C ASN A 76 17.86 -14.68 14.78
N CYS A 77 17.95 -13.40 14.43
CA CYS A 77 17.99 -12.92 13.06
C CYS A 77 19.28 -12.15 12.83
N LEU A 78 19.83 -12.22 11.63
CA LEU A 78 21.02 -11.48 11.23
C LEU A 78 20.61 -10.39 10.23
N LEU A 79 20.71 -9.13 10.63
CA LEU A 79 20.44 -7.97 9.78
C LEU A 79 21.72 -7.54 9.07
N ASN A 80 21.72 -7.52 7.74
CA ASN A 80 22.77 -6.89 6.97
C ASN A 80 22.60 -5.37 6.98
N LEU A 81 23.59 -4.65 7.51
CA LEU A 81 23.52 -3.21 7.72
C LEU A 81 23.58 -2.40 6.42
N ASN A 82 24.07 -2.98 5.33
CA ASN A 82 24.24 -2.29 4.05
C ASN A 82 22.95 -2.30 3.22
N ASN A 83 22.20 -3.40 3.24
CA ASN A 83 21.01 -3.58 2.38
C ASN A 83 19.71 -3.84 3.16
N GLY A 84 19.76 -3.96 4.49
CA GLY A 84 18.59 -4.20 5.34
C GLY A 84 18.01 -5.62 5.26
N VAL A 85 18.65 -6.55 4.54
CA VAL A 85 18.15 -7.92 4.40
C VAL A 85 18.39 -8.72 5.69
N LEU A 86 17.37 -9.48 6.09
CA LEU A 86 17.39 -10.33 7.27
C LEU A 86 17.61 -11.79 6.90
N TYR A 87 18.46 -12.45 7.68
CA TYR A 87 18.77 -13.87 7.55
C TYR A 87 18.45 -14.62 8.84
N GLU A 88 18.09 -15.89 8.70
CA GLU A 88 17.74 -16.74 9.83
C GLU A 88 18.99 -17.29 10.53
N LEU A 89 19.10 -17.10 11.84
CA LEU A 89 20.11 -17.74 12.66
C LEU A 89 19.50 -18.84 13.51
N TRP A 90 19.97 -20.06 13.26
CA TRP A 90 19.49 -21.28 13.91
C TRP A 90 20.34 -21.65 15.13
N GLY A 91 21.36 -20.87 15.46
CA GLY A 91 22.27 -21.07 16.57
C GLY A 91 23.01 -19.79 16.93
N ASP A 92 23.82 -19.85 17.98
CA ASP A 92 24.66 -18.72 18.41
C ASP A 92 25.81 -18.50 17.43
N MET A 93 26.15 -17.24 17.21
CA MET A 93 27.15 -16.83 16.23
C MET A 93 27.95 -15.64 16.78
N ASP A 94 29.26 -15.65 16.51
CA ASP A 94 30.12 -14.52 16.86
C ASP A 94 29.72 -13.27 16.06
N PRO A 95 29.95 -12.05 16.58
CA PRO A 95 29.68 -10.82 15.84
C PRO A 95 30.43 -10.76 14.50
N ILE A 96 29.71 -10.45 13.41
CA ILE A 96 30.26 -10.33 12.06
C ILE A 96 30.22 -8.86 11.62
N THR A 97 31.34 -8.35 11.11
CA THR A 97 31.43 -6.97 10.62
C THR A 97 30.43 -6.72 9.49
N GLY A 98 29.65 -5.64 9.58
CA GLY A 98 28.61 -5.29 8.59
C GLY A 98 27.26 -5.98 8.82
N TYR A 99 27.15 -6.81 9.86
CA TYR A 99 25.91 -7.46 10.26
C TYR A 99 25.59 -7.18 11.73
N GLN A 100 24.30 -7.24 12.07
CA GLN A 100 23.81 -7.10 13.43
C GLN A 100 22.92 -8.30 13.78
N ILE A 101 23.24 -8.99 14.87
CA ILE A 101 22.37 -10.03 15.42
C ILE A 101 21.26 -9.33 16.21
N ILE A 102 20.01 -9.59 15.83
CA ILE A 102 18.82 -9.07 16.50
C ILE A 102 17.94 -10.24 16.98
N PRO A 103 17.22 -10.09 18.11
CA PRO A 103 16.26 -11.10 18.53
C PRO A 103 15.10 -11.20 17.53
N ILE A 104 14.42 -12.35 17.52
CA ILE A 104 13.20 -12.52 16.74
C ILE A 104 12.17 -11.46 17.15
N PRO A 105 11.56 -10.72 16.20
CA PRO A 105 10.54 -9.74 16.52
C PRO A 105 9.36 -10.42 17.23
N ASN A 106 9.18 -10.15 18.53
CA ASN A 106 8.07 -10.65 19.33
C ASN A 106 7.32 -9.52 20.07
N ALA A 107 7.64 -8.27 19.73
CA ALA A 107 6.90 -7.14 20.27
C ALA A 107 5.51 -7.09 19.63
N THR A 108 4.49 -6.84 20.44
CA THR A 108 3.12 -6.56 20.02
C THR A 108 2.83 -5.07 20.09
N CYS A 109 1.72 -4.63 19.46
CA CYS A 109 1.23 -3.26 19.62
C CYS A 109 0.98 -2.87 21.09
N LEU A 110 0.57 -3.84 21.91
CA LEU A 110 0.35 -3.64 23.34
C LEU A 110 1.66 -3.31 24.06
N ASP A 111 2.73 -4.04 23.73
CA ASP A 111 4.06 -3.83 24.32
C ASP A 111 4.63 -2.45 23.98
N LEU A 112 4.32 -1.93 22.80
CA LEU A 112 4.74 -0.58 22.39
C LEU A 112 3.94 0.54 23.06
N GLY A 113 2.73 0.23 23.55
CA GLY A 113 1.84 1.20 24.18
C GLY A 113 1.50 2.39 23.26
N CYS A 114 1.32 2.14 21.96
CA CYS A 114 1.10 3.20 20.97
C CYS A 114 -0.16 4.02 21.26
N GLU A 115 -1.26 3.35 21.61
CA GLU A 115 -2.55 3.99 21.91
C GLU A 115 -2.48 4.90 23.13
N ASN A 116 -1.78 4.46 24.19
CA ASN A 116 -1.53 5.26 25.39
C ASN A 116 -0.73 6.53 25.09
N LYS A 117 0.03 6.54 23.99
CA LYS A 117 0.80 7.69 23.51
C LYS A 117 0.03 8.52 22.47
N GLY A 118 -1.22 8.16 22.16
CA GLY A 118 -2.05 8.83 21.16
C GLY A 118 -1.70 8.48 19.70
N PHE A 119 -0.92 7.42 19.47
CA PHE A 119 -0.55 6.95 18.14
C PHE A 119 -1.37 5.72 17.73
N GLY A 120 -1.58 5.53 16.43
CA GLY A 120 -2.13 4.31 15.89
C GLY A 120 -1.05 3.25 15.79
N CYS A 121 -1.36 1.98 16.09
CA CYS A 121 -0.41 0.90 15.85
C CYS A 121 -0.62 0.29 14.46
N LYS A 122 0.47 0.15 13.70
CA LYS A 122 0.45 -0.55 12.41
C LYS A 122 1.57 -1.58 12.40
N TYR A 123 1.30 -2.74 11.84
CA TYR A 123 2.35 -3.72 11.55
C TYR A 123 2.99 -3.38 10.20
N GLU A 124 4.29 -3.12 10.22
CA GLU A 124 5.08 -2.90 9.01
C GLU A 124 5.99 -4.10 8.75
N ASN A 125 6.07 -4.47 7.47
CA ASN A 125 6.99 -5.51 7.04
C ASN A 125 8.43 -5.03 7.25
N VAL A 126 9.26 -5.87 7.86
CA VAL A 126 10.67 -5.52 8.17
C VAL A 126 11.53 -5.46 6.90
N ALA A 127 11.08 -6.12 5.82
CA ALA A 127 11.70 -6.12 4.51
C ALA A 127 10.60 -6.13 3.42
N ASN A 128 10.99 -5.87 2.16
CA ASN A 128 10.10 -5.88 0.97
C ASN A 128 9.61 -7.30 0.57
N CYS A 129 9.45 -8.19 1.54
CA CYS A 129 9.28 -9.61 1.31
C CYS A 129 7.84 -9.96 1.62
N GLN A 130 7.05 -10.15 0.57
CA GLN A 130 5.67 -10.61 0.69
C GLN A 130 5.67 -12.07 1.14
N ASP A 131 4.89 -12.35 2.17
CA ASP A 131 4.51 -13.71 2.60
C ASP A 131 5.66 -14.66 2.96
N SER A 132 6.69 -14.16 3.65
CA SER A 132 7.73 -15.03 4.21
C SER A 132 7.20 -15.85 5.40
N PRO A 133 7.40 -17.18 5.43
CA PRO A 133 7.08 -18.00 6.61
C PRO A 133 8.11 -17.82 7.74
N SER A 134 9.19 -17.07 7.51
CA SER A 134 10.26 -16.89 8.49
C SER A 134 9.82 -16.05 9.68
N LEU A 135 10.11 -16.52 10.90
CA LEU A 135 9.90 -15.75 12.13
C LEU A 135 10.66 -14.42 12.14
N CYS A 136 11.80 -14.35 11.44
CA CYS A 136 12.63 -13.15 11.39
C CYS A 136 12.01 -12.01 10.58
N CYS A 137 11.06 -12.30 9.70
CA CYS A 137 10.45 -11.32 8.82
C CYS A 137 8.94 -11.21 9.01
N GLN A 138 8.46 -11.65 10.17
CA GLN A 138 7.14 -11.27 10.59
C GLN A 138 7.02 -9.74 10.68
N PRO A 139 5.86 -9.19 10.28
CA PRO A 139 5.61 -7.77 10.42
C PRO A 139 5.86 -7.32 11.87
N ARG A 140 6.57 -6.20 12.05
CA ARG A 140 6.80 -5.62 13.37
C ARG A 140 5.79 -4.51 13.63
N PRO A 141 5.23 -4.40 14.85
CA PRO A 141 4.40 -3.26 15.17
C PRO A 141 5.27 -2.00 15.22
N ILE A 142 4.73 -0.90 14.74
CA ILE A 142 5.29 0.43 14.90
C ILE A 142 4.18 1.40 15.32
N CYS A 143 4.53 2.38 16.14
CA CYS A 143 3.62 3.48 16.45
C CYS A 143 3.65 4.46 15.28
N THR A 144 2.51 4.63 14.63
CA THR A 144 2.33 5.53 13.49
C THR A 144 1.55 6.75 13.91
N ASP A 145 1.92 7.89 13.34
CA ASP A 145 1.21 9.15 13.54
C ASP A 145 -0.11 9.23 12.77
N PHE A 146 -0.60 8.10 12.24
CA PHE A 146 -1.76 8.04 11.37
C PHE A 146 -3.00 8.66 12.03
N THR A 147 -3.24 8.40 13.32
CA THR A 147 -4.36 9.00 14.05
C THR A 147 -4.19 10.52 14.16
N LYS A 148 -2.98 11.01 14.38
CA LYS A 148 -2.70 12.45 14.48
C LYS A 148 -2.72 13.14 13.11
N ASN A 149 -2.29 12.46 12.04
CA ASN A 149 -2.34 12.95 10.67
C ASN A 149 -3.78 12.99 10.16
N ILE A 150 -4.61 11.98 10.46
CA ILE A 150 -6.06 12.08 10.22
C ILE A 150 -6.61 13.30 10.97
N ASN A 151 -6.19 13.56 12.20
CA ASN A 151 -6.65 14.72 12.96
C ASN A 151 -6.08 16.06 12.43
N GLN A 152 -4.93 16.05 11.75
CA GLN A 152 -4.35 17.24 11.12
C GLN A 152 -4.97 17.56 9.75
N PHE A 153 -5.34 16.53 8.98
CA PHE A 153 -5.95 16.70 7.65
C PHE A 153 -7.48 16.73 7.67
N SER A 154 -8.12 16.30 8.76
CA SER A 154 -9.56 16.45 8.98
C SER A 154 -9.88 17.77 9.70
N LEU A 155 -9.28 18.87 9.26
CA LEU A 155 -9.83 20.21 9.49
C LEU A 155 -10.98 20.44 8.48
N PHE A 156 -12.00 19.59 8.55
CA PHE A 156 -13.31 19.95 8.01
C PHE A 156 -13.91 20.97 8.98
N GLY A 157 -13.92 22.22 8.54
CA GLY A 157 -14.33 23.37 9.35
C GLY A 157 -13.17 24.34 9.53
N ASP A 158 -13.38 25.56 9.06
CA ASP A 158 -12.46 26.68 9.20
C ASP A 158 -11.92 26.78 10.64
N VAL A 159 -10.62 27.03 10.76
CA VAL A 159 -9.73 26.59 11.86
C VAL A 159 -9.97 27.29 13.21
N ASN A 160 -11.05 28.05 13.41
CA ASN A 160 -11.29 28.71 14.68
C ASN A 160 -12.77 28.77 15.03
N CYS A 161 -13.30 27.68 15.56
CA CYS A 161 -14.45 27.75 16.45
C CYS A 161 -14.02 28.58 17.68
N LEU A 162 -14.23 29.90 17.63
CA LEU A 162 -13.76 30.88 18.63
C LEU A 162 -14.65 30.93 19.88
N MET A 163 -15.70 30.13 19.95
CA MET A 163 -16.61 30.16 21.08
C MET A 163 -15.91 29.57 22.32
N PRO A 164 -15.81 30.33 23.42
CA PRO A 164 -15.23 29.82 24.65
C PRO A 164 -16.14 28.73 25.22
N CYS A 165 -15.64 27.50 25.24
CA CYS A 165 -16.35 26.38 25.84
C CYS A 165 -16.02 26.22 27.33
N PRO A 166 -16.95 25.69 28.14
CA PRO A 166 -16.65 25.26 29.49
C PRO A 166 -15.50 24.25 29.54
N ASN A 167 -14.86 24.10 30.70
CA ASN A 167 -13.81 23.09 30.88
C ASN A 167 -14.34 21.70 30.49
N GLN A 168 -13.52 20.92 29.77
CA GLN A 168 -13.85 19.59 29.24
C GLN A 168 -14.92 19.60 28.12
N PHE A 169 -15.09 20.73 27.45
CA PHE A 169 -15.80 20.84 26.18
C PHE A 169 -14.87 21.40 25.11
N VAL A 170 -15.04 20.95 23.87
CA VAL A 170 -14.31 21.43 22.70
C VAL A 170 -15.30 22.06 21.72
N CYS A 171 -14.93 23.24 21.19
CA CYS A 171 -15.71 23.96 20.20
C CYS A 171 -15.54 23.27 18.83
N LYS A 172 -16.66 22.92 18.19
CA LYS A 172 -16.73 22.41 16.81
C LYS A 172 -17.77 23.17 16.00
N ILE A 173 -17.61 23.22 14.69
CA ILE A 173 -18.62 23.75 13.77
C ILE A 173 -19.48 22.57 13.31
N ILE A 174 -20.78 22.59 13.61
CA ILE A 174 -21.75 21.61 13.12
C ILE A 174 -22.83 22.40 12.38
N ASN A 175 -23.05 22.10 11.09
CA ASN A 175 -24.03 22.81 10.25
C ASN A 175 -23.86 24.34 10.29
N ASP A 176 -22.62 24.81 10.12
CA ASP A 176 -22.21 26.22 10.18
C ASP A 176 -22.44 26.93 11.54
N GLU A 177 -22.81 26.18 12.60
CA GLU A 177 -22.96 26.71 13.95
C GLU A 177 -21.81 26.26 14.87
N ASN A 178 -21.30 27.19 15.68
CA ASN A 178 -20.33 26.88 16.74
C ASN A 178 -21.04 26.16 17.89
N VAL A 179 -20.64 24.93 18.19
CA VAL A 179 -21.22 24.08 19.24
C VAL A 179 -20.12 23.58 20.17
N CYS A 180 -20.33 23.67 21.48
CA CYS A 180 -19.45 23.04 22.47
C CYS A 180 -19.86 21.58 22.68
N LEU A 181 -18.93 20.66 22.42
CA LEU A 181 -19.15 19.22 22.55
C LEU A 181 -18.32 18.66 23.71
N PRO A 182 -18.85 17.71 24.49
CA PRO A 182 -18.16 17.15 25.65
C PRO A 182 -16.94 16.33 25.21
N THR A 183 -15.85 16.40 25.98
CA THR A 183 -14.65 15.58 25.74
C THR A 183 -14.62 14.28 26.54
N ASP A 184 -15.55 14.09 27.47
CA ASP A 184 -15.59 12.95 28.40
C ASP A 184 -17.01 12.44 28.64
N CYS A 185 -17.16 11.11 28.77
CA CYS A 185 -18.45 10.45 28.94
C CYS A 185 -19.14 10.74 30.27
N SER A 186 -18.41 11.20 31.29
CA SER A 186 -18.99 11.67 32.55
C SER A 186 -19.80 12.95 32.42
N LEU A 187 -19.66 13.68 31.31
CA LEU A 187 -20.31 14.98 31.07
C LEU A 187 -21.63 14.84 30.30
N ILE A 188 -21.95 13.64 29.79
CA ILE A 188 -23.14 13.39 28.99
C ILE A 188 -23.92 12.21 29.57
N GLN A 189 -25.22 12.39 29.72
CA GLN A 189 -26.12 11.30 30.08
C GLN A 189 -26.76 10.76 28.82
N CYS A 190 -26.33 9.57 28.42
CA CYS A 190 -26.86 8.93 27.22
C CYS A 190 -28.28 8.39 27.45
N PRO A 191 -29.19 8.54 26.46
CA PRO A 191 -30.52 7.93 26.50
C PRO A 191 -30.47 6.42 26.73
N LEU A 192 -31.57 5.84 27.24
CA LEU A 192 -31.72 4.39 27.36
C LEU A 192 -31.49 3.71 26.00
N GLY A 193 -30.69 2.64 25.98
CA GLY A 193 -30.31 1.93 24.76
C GLY A 193 -29.18 2.59 23.97
N THR A 194 -28.48 3.55 24.58
CA THR A 194 -27.25 4.14 24.03
C THR A 194 -26.13 4.10 25.06
N GLU A 195 -24.89 4.01 24.60
CA GLU A 195 -23.67 4.11 25.40
C GLU A 195 -22.83 5.28 24.90
N CYS A 196 -22.15 5.93 25.84
CA CYS A 196 -21.22 6.98 25.48
C CYS A 196 -19.92 6.35 24.97
N LEU A 197 -19.51 6.71 23.76
CA LEU A 197 -18.22 6.30 23.19
C LEU A 197 -17.40 7.51 22.77
N PRO A 198 -16.06 7.44 22.89
CA PRO A 198 -15.18 8.46 22.35
C PRO A 198 -15.20 8.43 20.82
N LEU A 199 -15.33 9.60 20.22
CA LEU A 199 -15.12 9.83 18.80
C LEU A 199 -13.62 10.05 18.56
N THR A 200 -12.90 8.95 18.38
CA THR A 200 -11.45 8.94 18.19
C THR A 200 -11.09 9.83 17.00
N GLY A 201 -10.29 10.85 17.27
CA GLY A 201 -9.83 11.82 16.29
C GLY A 201 -10.52 13.19 16.33
N LEU A 202 -11.74 13.25 16.85
CA LEU A 202 -12.44 14.52 17.06
C LEU A 202 -12.22 15.10 18.47
N ASN A 203 -11.67 14.31 19.39
CA ASN A 203 -11.52 14.63 20.83
C ASN A 203 -12.83 15.03 21.50
N ILE A 204 -13.92 14.37 21.13
CA ILE A 204 -15.25 14.54 21.71
C ILE A 204 -15.83 13.16 22.04
N VAL A 205 -16.90 13.12 22.82
CA VAL A 205 -17.70 11.92 23.06
C VAL A 205 -19.10 12.10 22.51
N SER A 206 -19.74 11.00 22.13
CA SER A 206 -21.14 11.01 21.69
C SER A 206 -21.85 9.74 22.15
N CYS A 207 -23.18 9.79 22.23
CA CYS A 207 -24.00 8.63 22.56
C CYS A 207 -24.30 7.83 21.30
N TYR A 208 -23.87 6.57 21.29
CA TYR A 208 -24.13 5.61 20.24
C TYR A 208 -25.14 4.60 20.72
N LYS A 209 -26.00 4.11 19.83
CA LYS A 209 -26.89 2.99 20.17
C LYS A 209 -26.04 1.80 20.63
N THR A 210 -26.30 1.27 21.82
CA THR A 210 -25.67 0.03 22.29
C THR A 210 -26.14 -1.09 21.37
N ILE A 211 -25.26 -1.60 20.53
CA ILE A 211 -25.53 -2.79 19.73
C ILE A 211 -25.08 -3.97 20.57
N SER A 212 -26.02 -4.60 21.28
CA SER A 212 -25.75 -5.85 21.99
C SER A 212 -25.40 -6.93 20.96
N PRO A 213 -24.17 -7.46 20.90
CA PRO A 213 -23.82 -8.53 19.96
C PRO A 213 -24.50 -9.86 20.28
N GLN A 214 -25.25 -9.91 21.38
CA GLN A 214 -25.87 -11.13 21.93
C GLN A 214 -27.32 -11.32 21.51
N ASP A 215 -27.92 -10.35 20.83
CA ASP A 215 -29.20 -10.56 20.20
C ASP A 215 -28.90 -10.99 18.76
N PRO A 216 -28.96 -12.30 18.42
CA PRO A 216 -28.95 -12.71 17.01
C PRO A 216 -30.03 -11.89 16.30
N PRO A 217 -29.86 -11.56 15.00
CA PRO A 217 -30.93 -10.92 14.25
C PRO A 217 -32.20 -11.72 14.52
N ASN A 218 -33.20 -11.05 15.10
CA ASN A 218 -34.47 -11.70 15.42
C ASN A 218 -34.86 -12.53 14.19
N ASN A 219 -35.34 -13.76 14.38
CA ASN A 219 -35.82 -14.61 13.28
C ASN A 219 -36.98 -13.98 12.50
N GLU A 220 -37.43 -12.79 12.92
CA GLU A 220 -38.36 -11.96 12.22
C GLU A 220 -37.71 -11.47 10.91
N THR A 221 -38.24 -11.91 9.78
CA THR A 221 -37.99 -11.33 8.45
C THR A 221 -39.06 -10.29 8.14
N CYS A 222 -38.81 -9.45 7.13
CA CYS A 222 -39.80 -8.50 6.61
C CYS A 222 -41.14 -9.16 6.20
N GLU A 223 -41.15 -10.45 5.90
CA GLU A 223 -42.37 -11.23 5.63
C GLU A 223 -43.16 -11.56 6.90
N THR A 224 -42.46 -11.75 8.03
CA THR A 224 -43.06 -12.22 9.29
C THR A 224 -43.59 -11.10 10.19
N VAL A 225 -43.04 -9.89 10.11
CA VAL A 225 -43.52 -8.72 10.88
C VAL A 225 -44.89 -8.22 10.43
N GLY A 226 -45.38 -8.76 9.31
CA GLY A 226 -46.73 -8.52 8.82
C GLY A 226 -46.93 -7.11 8.23
N PRO A 227 -48.14 -6.84 7.71
CA PRO A 227 -48.47 -5.58 7.04
C PRO A 227 -48.49 -4.35 7.96
N ASP A 228 -48.38 -4.56 9.28
CA ASP A 228 -48.39 -3.48 10.27
C ASP A 228 -47.01 -2.79 10.40
N PHE A 229 -45.94 -3.43 9.90
CA PHE A 229 -44.60 -2.85 9.86
C PHE A 229 -44.46 -1.92 8.65
N ASN A 230 -44.85 -0.66 8.83
CA ASN A 230 -44.71 0.38 7.81
C ASN A 230 -43.40 1.15 8.01
N CYS A 231 -42.51 1.07 7.02
CA CYS A 231 -41.35 1.92 6.96
C CYS A 231 -41.74 3.37 6.63
N PRO A 232 -40.95 4.37 7.07
CA PRO A 232 -41.11 5.75 6.61
C PRO A 232 -41.07 5.84 5.07
N PRO A 233 -41.60 6.92 4.48
CA PRO A 233 -41.43 7.19 3.06
C PRO A 233 -39.95 7.05 2.64
N ASP A 234 -39.72 6.45 1.48
CA ASP A 234 -38.39 6.19 0.89
C ASP A 234 -37.55 5.08 1.54
N PHE A 235 -38.13 4.34 2.48
CA PHE A 235 -37.52 3.15 3.07
C PHE A 235 -38.39 1.92 2.83
N ILE A 236 -37.74 0.80 2.50
CA ILE A 236 -38.38 -0.52 2.46
C ILE A 236 -37.89 -1.36 3.62
N CYS A 237 -38.71 -2.30 4.06
CA CYS A 237 -38.21 -3.31 4.99
C CYS A 237 -37.17 -4.17 4.26
N GLY A 238 -35.98 -4.31 4.83
CA GLY A 238 -34.92 -5.17 4.34
C GLY A 238 -33.96 -5.62 5.44
N GLU A 239 -32.95 -6.37 5.03
CA GLU A 239 -31.92 -6.89 5.91
C GLU A 239 -30.81 -5.85 6.13
N SER A 240 -30.39 -5.68 7.38
CA SER A 240 -29.19 -4.96 7.76
C SER A 240 -28.25 -5.89 8.51
N PRO A 241 -26.97 -5.51 8.74
CA PRO A 241 -26.05 -6.30 9.56
C PRO A 241 -26.54 -6.58 10.99
N TYR A 242 -27.63 -5.93 11.41
CA TYR A 242 -28.12 -5.91 12.79
C TYR A 242 -29.53 -6.49 12.95
N SER A 243 -30.30 -6.63 11.87
CA SER A 243 -31.68 -7.15 11.91
C SER A 243 -32.16 -7.50 10.50
N ASN A 244 -32.99 -8.56 10.40
CA ASN A 244 -33.64 -8.97 9.15
C ASN A 244 -34.94 -8.19 8.86
N THR A 245 -35.29 -7.22 9.73
CA THR A 245 -36.49 -6.37 9.70
C THR A 245 -36.14 -4.90 9.96
N THR A 246 -35.22 -4.35 9.17
CA THR A 246 -34.85 -2.93 9.28
C THR A 246 -35.43 -2.16 8.10
N CYS A 247 -35.91 -0.95 8.34
CA CYS A 247 -36.20 -0.02 7.25
C CYS A 247 -34.88 0.41 6.63
N VAL A 248 -34.54 -0.18 5.49
CA VAL A 248 -33.40 0.19 4.66
C VAL A 248 -33.89 1.14 3.57
N PRO A 249 -33.06 2.10 3.11
CA PRO A 249 -33.43 2.98 2.01
C PRO A 249 -33.90 2.15 0.81
N ASP A 250 -34.99 2.55 0.16
CA ASP A 250 -35.47 1.87 -1.04
C ASP A 250 -34.36 1.90 -2.12
N PRO A 251 -33.80 0.74 -2.51
CA PRO A 251 -32.76 0.68 -3.51
C PRO A 251 -33.23 1.11 -4.89
N HIS A 252 -34.54 1.25 -5.12
CA HIS A 252 -35.11 1.72 -6.37
C HIS A 252 -35.35 3.23 -6.41
N ASP A 253 -35.44 3.91 -5.26
CA ASP A 253 -35.75 5.36 -5.23
C ASP A 253 -34.64 6.25 -4.65
N THR A 254 -33.73 5.75 -3.80
CA THR A 254 -32.79 6.63 -3.07
C THR A 254 -31.30 6.36 -3.27
N LEU A 255 -30.90 5.18 -3.77
CA LEU A 255 -29.48 4.89 -3.99
C LEU A 255 -29.01 5.38 -5.37
N GLY A 256 -28.76 6.68 -5.48
CA GLY A 256 -27.97 7.28 -6.56
C GLY A 256 -28.74 8.08 -7.62
N ASN A 257 -29.99 8.49 -7.33
CA ASN A 257 -30.73 9.37 -8.23
C ASN A 257 -30.24 10.82 -8.17
N ASP A 258 -29.75 11.31 -7.03
CA ASP A 258 -29.29 12.71 -6.91
C ASP A 258 -27.97 12.97 -7.63
N PHE A 259 -27.16 11.92 -7.87
CA PHE A 259 -25.94 12.02 -8.66
C PHE A 259 -26.18 11.60 -10.11
N TYR A 260 -26.35 12.60 -10.97
CA TYR A 260 -26.47 12.42 -12.42
C TYR A 260 -25.07 12.36 -13.05
N CYS A 261 -24.74 11.25 -13.72
CA CYS A 261 -23.46 11.12 -14.44
C CYS A 261 -23.34 12.14 -15.59
N GLU A 262 -24.47 12.66 -16.05
CA GLU A 262 -24.59 13.75 -17.01
C GLU A 262 -24.00 15.06 -16.47
N ASN A 263 -23.89 15.21 -15.13
CA ASN A 263 -23.25 16.35 -14.49
C ASN A 263 -21.71 16.20 -14.41
N CYS A 264 -21.16 15.02 -14.75
CA CYS A 264 -19.71 14.88 -14.84
C CYS A 264 -19.17 15.68 -16.03
N PRO A 265 -17.95 16.24 -15.92
CA PRO A 265 -17.28 16.81 -17.08
C PRO A 265 -17.22 15.79 -18.22
N PRO A 266 -17.34 16.25 -19.49
CA PRO A 266 -17.35 15.35 -20.62
C PRO A 266 -16.08 14.50 -20.64
N PHE A 267 -16.23 13.23 -21.05
CA PHE A 267 -15.17 12.21 -21.13
C PHE A 267 -14.64 11.68 -19.79
N TRP A 268 -15.12 12.18 -18.65
CA TRP A 268 -14.71 11.64 -17.35
C TRP A 268 -15.40 10.31 -17.03
N MET A 269 -14.75 9.47 -16.23
CA MET A 269 -15.32 8.23 -15.76
C MET A 269 -16.26 8.52 -14.59
N CYS A 270 -17.56 8.25 -14.77
CA CYS A 270 -18.55 8.35 -13.70
C CYS A 270 -18.69 7.03 -12.93
N ARG A 271 -18.73 7.10 -11.60
CA ARG A 271 -19.11 6.00 -10.69
C ARG A 271 -20.10 6.52 -9.65
N LYS A 272 -21.25 5.86 -9.52
CA LYS A 272 -22.19 6.10 -8.43
C LYS A 272 -21.79 5.26 -7.22
N PHE A 273 -21.93 5.82 -6.02
CA PHE A 273 -21.63 5.17 -4.75
C PHE A 273 -22.65 5.60 -3.68
N GLY A 274 -23.57 4.70 -3.33
CA GLY A 274 -24.62 4.99 -2.36
C GLY A 274 -25.57 6.11 -2.84
N PHE A 275 -25.72 7.15 -2.02
CA PHE A 275 -26.54 8.34 -2.30
C PHE A 275 -25.86 9.39 -3.20
N ASP A 276 -24.61 9.16 -3.60
CA ASP A 276 -23.80 10.13 -4.31
C ASP A 276 -22.96 9.45 -5.40
N GLY A 277 -21.98 10.13 -5.95
CA GLY A 277 -21.04 9.58 -6.91
C GLY A 277 -19.80 10.44 -7.06
N PHE A 278 -18.91 9.96 -7.91
CA PHE A 278 -17.73 10.69 -8.29
C PHE A 278 -17.43 10.51 -9.78
N CYS A 279 -16.83 11.55 -10.35
CA CYS A 279 -16.29 11.61 -11.69
C CYS A 279 -14.77 11.67 -11.57
N VAL A 280 -14.05 10.76 -12.21
CA VAL A 280 -12.59 10.79 -12.28
C VAL A 280 -12.17 11.23 -13.67
N GLU A 281 -11.27 12.21 -13.73
CA GLU A 281 -10.59 12.59 -14.96
C GLU A 281 -9.80 11.38 -15.48
N PHE A 282 -10.33 10.73 -16.50
CA PHE A 282 -9.77 9.50 -17.03
C PHE A 282 -9.89 9.51 -18.55
N GLU A 283 -8.77 9.30 -19.22
CA GLU A 283 -8.75 9.18 -20.67
C GLU A 283 -8.78 7.71 -21.06
N LYS A 284 -9.78 7.30 -21.83
CA LYS A 284 -9.85 5.92 -22.36
C LYS A 284 -8.82 5.66 -23.46
N ASN A 285 -8.28 6.73 -24.07
CA ASN A 285 -7.39 6.65 -25.21
C ASN A 285 -5.97 7.00 -24.76
N TYR A 286 -5.12 5.99 -24.61
CA TYR A 286 -3.72 6.16 -24.16
C TYR A 286 -2.79 6.67 -25.27
N ASN A 287 -3.29 7.54 -26.16
CA ASN A 287 -2.45 8.15 -27.16
C ASN A 287 -1.50 9.11 -26.44
N ARG A 288 -0.21 8.78 -26.53
CA ARG A 288 0.89 9.50 -25.90
C ARG A 288 1.38 10.54 -26.89
N ASP A 289 0.92 11.77 -26.73
CA ASP A 289 1.09 12.79 -27.77
C ASP A 289 2.34 13.65 -27.56
N GLU A 290 2.84 13.77 -26.32
CA GLU A 290 3.98 14.65 -26.01
C GLU A 290 5.06 13.98 -25.13
N GLU A 291 6.31 14.07 -25.58
CA GLU A 291 7.49 13.71 -24.79
C GLU A 291 7.84 14.85 -23.82
N CYS A 292 7.93 14.54 -22.53
CA CYS A 292 8.28 15.42 -21.44
C CYS A 292 9.47 14.86 -20.67
N PHE A 293 10.66 15.42 -20.93
CA PHE A 293 11.90 15.08 -20.24
C PHE A 293 12.17 13.56 -20.11
N GLY A 294 11.96 12.81 -21.20
CA GLY A 294 12.18 11.36 -21.26
C GLY A 294 11.01 10.50 -20.78
N LYS A 295 9.87 11.11 -20.46
CA LYS A 295 8.58 10.45 -20.23
C LYS A 295 7.59 10.86 -21.31
N PHE A 296 6.51 10.10 -21.47
CA PHE A 296 5.40 10.49 -22.34
C PHE A 296 4.20 10.88 -21.47
N CYS A 297 3.68 12.07 -21.69
CA CYS A 297 2.47 12.52 -21.01
C CYS A 297 1.22 11.91 -21.67
N LEU A 298 0.17 11.73 -20.87
CA LEU A 298 -1.18 11.48 -21.40
C LEU A 298 -1.67 12.75 -22.12
N ALA A 299 -2.60 12.62 -23.07
CA ALA A 299 -3.08 13.78 -23.83
C ALA A 299 -3.83 14.81 -22.95
N ILE A 300 -4.39 14.36 -21.82
CA ILE A 300 -4.96 15.23 -20.78
C ILE A 300 -3.95 15.81 -19.78
N GLN A 301 -2.66 15.49 -19.93
CA GLN A 301 -1.57 16.05 -19.13
C GLN A 301 -0.76 17.02 -19.99
N PHE A 302 -0.16 18.01 -19.34
CA PHE A 302 0.79 18.92 -19.97
C PHE A 302 2.19 18.73 -19.37
N CYS A 303 3.22 18.96 -20.19
CA CYS A 303 4.60 18.94 -19.71
C CYS A 303 4.95 20.24 -18.98
N ASN A 304 5.03 20.21 -17.65
CA ASN A 304 5.43 21.38 -16.89
C ASN A 304 6.96 21.52 -16.92
N LYS A 305 7.45 22.57 -17.59
CA LYS A 305 8.90 22.82 -17.74
C LYS A 305 9.62 23.14 -16.43
N THR A 306 8.89 23.59 -15.41
CA THR A 306 9.47 23.98 -14.12
C THR A 306 9.72 22.75 -13.24
N SER A 307 8.71 21.88 -13.11
CA SER A 307 8.83 20.62 -12.35
C SER A 307 9.47 19.49 -13.16
N GLN A 308 9.53 19.64 -14.49
CA GLN A 308 10.01 18.62 -15.43
C GLN A 308 9.20 17.31 -15.37
N ASP A 309 7.90 17.41 -15.08
CA ASP A 309 7.00 16.26 -14.99
C ASP A 309 5.70 16.50 -15.78
N CYS A 310 4.99 15.40 -16.06
CA CYS A 310 3.65 15.44 -16.63
C CYS A 310 2.63 15.78 -15.54
N GLU A 311 1.92 16.89 -15.71
CA GLU A 311 0.96 17.41 -14.74
C GLU A 311 -0.43 17.56 -15.37
N TYR A 312 -1.45 17.45 -14.54
CA TYR A 312 -2.82 17.78 -14.84
C TYR A 312 -3.08 19.25 -14.48
N GLU A 313 -4.04 19.88 -15.15
CA GLU A 313 -4.52 21.19 -14.73
C GLU A 313 -5.04 21.13 -13.29
N ALA A 314 -4.84 22.22 -12.54
CA ALA A 314 -5.31 22.31 -11.17
C ALA A 314 -6.85 22.38 -11.09
N CYS A 315 -7.43 21.84 -10.01
CA CYS A 315 -8.84 22.06 -9.70
C CYS A 315 -9.19 23.55 -9.67
N THR A 316 -10.23 23.94 -10.39
CA THR A 316 -10.85 25.28 -10.35
C THR A 316 -12.30 25.19 -9.85
N ASN A 317 -12.88 26.32 -9.48
CA ASN A 317 -14.29 26.43 -9.09
C ASN A 317 -15.28 26.09 -10.23
N THR A 318 -14.82 25.96 -11.48
CA THR A 318 -15.63 25.57 -12.64
C THR A 318 -15.31 24.18 -13.15
N THR A 319 -14.38 23.46 -12.51
CA THR A 319 -13.99 22.12 -12.97
C THR A 319 -15.13 21.12 -12.80
N CYS A 320 -15.84 21.19 -11.68
CA CYS A 320 -16.95 20.29 -11.35
C CYS A 320 -18.29 21.03 -11.40
N SER A 321 -19.40 20.28 -11.40
CA SER A 321 -20.73 20.87 -11.23
C SER A 321 -20.81 21.65 -9.90
N PRO A 322 -21.64 22.71 -9.78
CA PRO A 322 -21.76 23.50 -8.53
C PRO A 322 -22.13 22.69 -7.26
N GLN A 323 -22.65 21.47 -7.43
CA GLN A 323 -23.01 20.55 -6.34
C GLN A 323 -21.91 19.54 -6.02
N GLN A 324 -20.75 19.64 -6.67
CA GLN A 324 -19.63 18.72 -6.54
C GLN A 324 -18.38 19.46 -6.04
N LEU A 325 -17.59 18.76 -5.23
CA LEU A 325 -16.29 19.19 -4.79
C LEU A 325 -15.21 18.65 -5.74
N CYS A 326 -14.36 19.54 -6.25
CA CYS A 326 -13.15 19.15 -6.98
C CYS A 326 -12.02 18.85 -6.00
N VAL A 327 -11.43 17.66 -6.11
CA VAL A 327 -10.29 17.23 -5.29
C VAL A 327 -9.17 16.76 -6.20
N GLN A 328 -7.95 17.19 -5.88
CA GLN A 328 -6.72 16.76 -6.53
C GLN A 328 -5.60 16.77 -5.48
N SER A 329 -5.00 15.62 -5.21
CA SER A 329 -3.98 15.47 -4.17
C SER A 329 -2.60 15.99 -4.57
N HIS A 330 -2.28 15.90 -5.86
CA HIS A 330 -0.99 16.30 -6.42
C HIS A 330 -1.17 16.73 -7.89
N PRO A 331 -0.35 17.66 -8.44
CA PRO A 331 -0.42 18.03 -9.84
C PRO A 331 -0.27 16.85 -10.82
N SER A 332 0.43 15.78 -10.43
CA SER A 332 0.55 14.56 -11.24
C SER A 332 -0.60 13.56 -11.08
N SER A 333 -1.62 13.89 -10.30
CA SER A 333 -2.82 13.06 -10.08
C SER A 333 -4.02 13.63 -10.82
N PRO A 334 -4.91 12.76 -11.36
CA PRO A 334 -6.11 13.21 -12.05
C PRO A 334 -7.05 13.95 -11.08
N LYS A 335 -7.86 14.86 -11.63
CA LYS A 335 -8.91 15.54 -10.87
C LYS A 335 -10.07 14.58 -10.58
N ILE A 336 -10.71 14.79 -9.43
CA ILE A 336 -11.89 14.03 -9.02
C ILE A 336 -12.99 15.01 -8.64
N CYS A 337 -14.16 14.90 -9.27
CA CYS A 337 -15.37 15.59 -8.85
C CYS A 337 -16.21 14.62 -8.04
N MET A 338 -16.54 14.93 -6.79
CA MET A 338 -17.40 14.08 -5.97
C MET A 338 -18.53 14.92 -5.39
N GLY A 339 -19.72 14.35 -5.19
CA GLY A 339 -20.73 15.11 -4.47
C GLY A 339 -20.35 15.29 -3.00
N THR A 340 -21.05 16.22 -2.36
CA THR A 340 -20.72 16.70 -1.01
C THR A 340 -20.98 15.68 0.09
N ASN A 341 -21.66 14.57 -0.21
CA ASN A 341 -21.95 13.51 0.76
C ASN A 341 -20.84 12.45 0.80
N ILE A 342 -19.90 12.46 -0.14
CA ILE A 342 -18.71 11.62 -0.11
C ILE A 342 -17.62 12.37 0.67
N ILE A 343 -17.16 11.77 1.78
CA ILE A 343 -15.97 12.24 2.49
C ILE A 343 -14.76 11.51 1.89
N PRO A 344 -13.94 12.15 1.06
CA PRO A 344 -12.78 11.49 0.47
C PRO A 344 -11.70 11.26 1.52
N ILE A 345 -11.30 10.01 1.71
CA ILE A 345 -10.05 9.69 2.41
C ILE A 345 -9.03 9.34 1.33
N ILE A 346 -8.24 10.33 0.89
CA ILE A 346 -7.13 10.09 -0.04
C ILE A 346 -5.94 9.60 0.76
N GLN A 347 -5.66 8.29 0.68
CA GLN A 347 -4.44 7.73 1.22
C GLN A 347 -3.32 7.91 0.19
N VAL A 348 -2.42 8.86 0.44
CA VAL A 348 -1.14 8.89 -0.28
C VAL A 348 -0.34 7.68 0.21
N PRO A 349 0.02 6.72 -0.66
CA PRO A 349 0.85 5.61 -0.22
C PRO A 349 2.17 6.16 0.34
N SER A 350 2.59 5.67 1.51
CA SER A 350 3.79 6.13 2.24
C SER A 350 5.10 5.95 1.46
N SER A 351 5.05 5.17 0.39
CA SER A 351 6.07 5.06 -0.63
C SER A 351 5.37 5.01 -1.98
N ASN A 352 5.87 5.74 -2.98
CA ASN A 352 5.44 5.53 -4.35
C ASN A 352 5.54 4.02 -4.63
N PRO A 353 4.46 3.36 -5.10
CA PRO A 353 4.59 1.98 -5.53
C PRO A 353 5.75 1.92 -6.54
N PRO A 354 6.63 0.90 -6.47
CA PRO A 354 7.69 0.75 -7.46
C PRO A 354 7.04 0.87 -8.83
N TYR A 355 7.60 1.75 -9.66
CA TYR A 355 7.10 2.03 -11.00
C TYR A 355 7.10 0.70 -11.76
N LEU A 356 5.95 0.03 -11.77
CA LEU A 356 5.76 -1.20 -12.52
C LEU A 356 5.65 -0.76 -13.97
N ASP A 357 6.70 -1.02 -14.73
CA ASP A 357 6.66 -0.89 -16.18
C ASP A 357 5.46 -1.71 -16.71
N SER A 358 4.55 -1.01 -17.39
CA SER A 358 3.47 -1.55 -18.22
C SER A 358 2.40 -2.41 -17.52
N PHE A 359 1.23 -1.81 -17.29
CA PHE A 359 -0.06 -2.48 -17.06
C PHE A 359 -0.57 -3.22 -18.33
N SER A 360 0.24 -4.04 -18.99
CA SER A 360 -0.14 -4.76 -20.22
C SER A 360 -0.94 -6.05 -19.98
N ASP A 361 -1.06 -6.52 -18.73
CA ASP A 361 -1.46 -7.92 -18.50
C ASP A 361 -2.95 -8.12 -18.17
N PHE A 362 -3.75 -7.06 -18.04
CA PHE A 362 -5.19 -7.21 -17.72
C PHE A 362 -6.13 -7.35 -18.93
N GLU A 363 -5.69 -7.09 -20.17
CA GLU A 363 -6.56 -7.23 -21.35
C GLU A 363 -6.52 -8.61 -22.03
N ASN A 364 -5.54 -9.47 -21.74
CA ASN A 364 -5.41 -10.75 -22.45
C ASN A 364 -6.18 -11.94 -21.86
N ASN A 365 -6.79 -11.81 -20.66
CA ASN A 365 -7.50 -12.93 -20.02
C ASN A 365 -8.98 -13.08 -20.38
N LYS A 366 -9.50 -12.36 -21.39
CA LYS A 366 -10.90 -12.49 -21.82
C LYS A 366 -11.11 -13.14 -23.20
N LYS A 367 -10.07 -13.73 -23.81
CA LYS A 367 -10.16 -14.29 -25.18
C LYS A 367 -9.69 -15.73 -25.39
N ASN A 368 -9.44 -16.53 -24.35
CA ASN A 368 -9.16 -17.96 -24.51
C ASN A 368 -10.17 -18.84 -23.78
N SER A 369 -11.38 -18.93 -24.33
CA SER A 369 -12.26 -20.06 -24.11
C SER A 369 -13.02 -20.35 -25.41
N ASN A 370 -12.32 -20.95 -26.38
CA ASN A 370 -12.88 -21.76 -27.47
C ASN A 370 -11.75 -22.25 -28.40
N ASN A 371 -11.28 -23.49 -28.23
CA ASN A 371 -11.34 -24.52 -29.28
C ASN A 371 -10.61 -25.81 -28.90
N ASN A 372 -11.37 -26.91 -29.00
CA ASN A 372 -11.01 -28.23 -29.51
C ASN A 372 -9.56 -28.70 -29.39
N ASN A 373 -9.33 -29.62 -28.44
CA ASN A 373 -8.20 -30.53 -28.46
C ASN A 373 -8.66 -31.87 -29.07
N ASN A 374 -8.41 -32.06 -30.36
CA ASN A 374 -8.45 -33.37 -31.00
C ASN A 374 -7.16 -33.60 -31.78
N ASN A 375 -6.62 -34.79 -31.57
CA ASN A 375 -5.59 -35.50 -32.33
C ASN A 375 -4.10 -35.21 -32.04
N ASN A 376 -3.54 -36.12 -31.27
CA ASN A 376 -2.12 -36.37 -31.05
C ASN A 376 -1.68 -37.48 -32.01
N ASN A 377 -0.88 -37.20 -33.05
CA ASN A 377 0.16 -38.14 -33.49
C ASN A 377 1.17 -37.57 -34.52
N ASN A 378 2.43 -37.94 -34.28
CA ASN A 378 3.53 -38.21 -35.21
C ASN A 378 4.26 -37.07 -35.96
N ASN A 379 5.45 -36.75 -35.44
CA ASN A 379 6.75 -37.08 -36.04
C ASN A 379 6.94 -36.78 -37.55
N ASN A 380 7.77 -35.79 -37.91
CA ASN A 380 9.05 -36.08 -38.58
C ASN A 380 9.95 -34.84 -38.74
N ASN A 381 11.22 -35.20 -38.84
CA ASN A 381 12.48 -34.52 -38.98
C ASN A 381 12.64 -33.63 -40.25
N ASN A 382 13.67 -32.79 -40.18
CA ASN A 382 14.61 -32.42 -41.25
C ASN A 382 14.45 -31.08 -42.01
N ASN A 383 15.23 -30.10 -41.53
CA ASN A 383 16.40 -29.50 -42.19
C ASN A 383 16.28 -28.80 -43.56
N ASN A 384 16.92 -27.62 -43.58
CA ASN A 384 17.76 -27.04 -44.63
C ASN A 384 17.16 -26.02 -45.63
N ASN A 385 17.53 -24.77 -45.35
CA ASN A 385 18.34 -23.87 -46.18
C ASN A 385 17.77 -23.11 -47.39
N ASN A 386 18.27 -21.86 -47.42
CA ASN A 386 18.59 -21.01 -48.56
C ASN A 386 17.51 -20.10 -49.18
N ASN A 387 17.56 -18.83 -48.77
CA ASN A 387 18.08 -17.71 -49.57
C ASN A 387 17.56 -17.57 -51.02
N ASN A 388 16.85 -16.47 -51.32
CA ASN A 388 17.41 -15.29 -52.03
C ASN A 388 16.29 -14.46 -52.71
N ASN A 389 16.42 -13.13 -52.62
CA ASN A 389 16.05 -12.07 -53.58
C ASN A 389 14.90 -12.28 -54.58
N ASN A 390 13.96 -11.33 -54.69
CA ASN A 390 14.16 -10.00 -55.32
C ASN A 390 12.79 -9.33 -55.64
N ASN A 391 12.79 -7.99 -55.63
CA ASN A 391 12.06 -7.03 -56.47
C ASN A 391 10.78 -7.48 -57.21
N ASN A 392 9.70 -6.68 -57.13
CA ASN A 392 9.54 -5.46 -57.94
C ASN A 392 8.08 -4.95 -57.82
N ASN A 393 7.94 -3.72 -57.36
CA ASN A 393 7.28 -2.59 -58.03
C ASN A 393 5.85 -2.73 -58.63
N ASN A 394 5.07 -1.69 -58.32
CA ASN A 394 4.28 -0.84 -59.23
C ASN A 394 2.74 -0.84 -59.10
N ASN A 395 2.28 0.33 -58.65
CA ASN A 395 1.32 1.25 -59.29
C ASN A 395 -0.21 1.10 -59.15
N ASN A 396 -0.78 2.25 -58.75
CA ASN A 396 -1.93 2.97 -59.32
C ASN A 396 -3.19 2.19 -59.72
N ASN A 397 -4.32 2.55 -59.11
CA ASN A 397 -5.23 3.63 -59.58
C ASN A 397 -6.50 3.51 -58.71
N ASN A 398 -6.91 4.57 -58.03
CA ASN A 398 -7.75 5.64 -58.56
C ASN A 398 -9.19 5.20 -58.83
N ASN A 399 -10.06 5.84 -58.06
CA ASN A 399 -11.27 6.50 -58.50
C ASN A 399 -12.62 5.80 -58.31
N ASN A 400 -13.50 6.64 -57.78
CA ASN A 400 -14.86 6.88 -58.22
C ASN A 400 -16.01 6.08 -57.57
N ASN A 401 -16.68 6.84 -56.70
CA ASN A 401 -17.99 7.43 -56.98
C ASN A 401 -19.23 6.73 -56.43
N ASN A 402 -19.99 7.58 -55.75
CA ASN A 402 -21.41 7.81 -55.96
C ASN A 402 -22.41 6.77 -55.41
N ASN A 403 -23.10 7.25 -54.38
CA ASN A 403 -24.45 7.81 -54.49
C ASN A 403 -25.55 7.04 -53.76
N ASN A 404 -26.31 7.85 -53.04
CA ASN A 404 -27.76 7.89 -52.95
C ASN A 404 -28.51 6.87 -52.08
N ASN A 405 -29.26 7.49 -51.15
CA ASN A 405 -30.70 7.34 -50.97
C ASN A 405 -31.26 5.93 -50.79
N ASN A 406 -31.96 5.68 -49.68
CA ASN A 406 -33.30 6.24 -49.51
C ASN A 406 -33.87 5.93 -48.13
N ASN A 407 -34.78 6.81 -47.73
CA ASN A 407 -35.78 6.64 -46.70
C ASN A 407 -36.50 5.28 -46.78
N ASN A 408 -36.75 4.70 -45.62
CA ASN A 408 -38.10 4.44 -45.13
C ASN A 408 -38.11 4.45 -43.60
#